data_AF-A0A0D2IUU9-F1
#
_entry.id   AF-A0A0D2IUU9-F1
#
_cell.length_a   1.000
_cell.length_b   1.000
_cell.length_c   1.000
_cell.angle_alpha   90.00
_cell.angle_beta   90.00
_cell.angle_gamma   90.00
#
_symmetry.space_group_name_H-M   'P 1'
#
loop_
_entity.id
_entity.type
_entity.pdbx_description
1 polymer ?
#
loop_
_entity_poly.entity_id
_entity_poly.type
_entity_poly.pdbx_seq_one_letter_code
_entity_poly.pdbx_strand_id
1 'polypeptide(L)'
;MGYGGPHAAFMACHDEYKRLMPGRIIGVSIDANGEPALRMAMQTREQHIRRDKATSNICTAQALLANISALYGVYHGPKGLTEIADRVHGLASTLAAGAKKLGLQVGAAPFFDTVAITVPSADKVVATALQHKVNLRKLDDKTVSISFDETTKLADLDLLFAILNGGQAPGFTAASLAPAAAPAIAPGSPLARTSSFMTQPIFNSYHCEHDMLRYLKRLENRDLSLAHSMIPLGSCTMKLNATSEMIPIT
;
A
#
# COMPACT_ATOMS: atom_id res chain seq x y z
N MET A 1 0.85 -2.67 -8.56
CA MET A 1 0.95 -1.65 -9.62
C MET A 1 0.13 -2.11 -10.83
N GLY A 2 -0.95 -1.43 -11.20
CA GLY A 2 -1.66 -1.63 -12.48
C GLY A 2 -1.22 -0.63 -13.55
N TYR A 3 0.09 -0.51 -13.79
CA TYR A 3 0.66 0.54 -14.68
C TYR A 3 0.09 1.96 -14.41
N GLY A 4 -0.15 2.27 -13.14
CA GLY A 4 -0.75 3.53 -12.68
C GLY A 4 -2.04 3.34 -11.86
N GLY A 5 -2.83 2.30 -12.11
CA GLY A 5 -4.06 2.07 -11.35
C GLY A 5 -4.93 0.93 -11.90
N PRO A 6 -6.14 0.76 -11.34
CA PRO A 6 -6.74 1.58 -10.28
C PRO A 6 -6.16 1.29 -8.89
N HIS A 7 -6.01 2.33 -8.06
CA HIS A 7 -5.65 2.20 -6.64
C HIS A 7 -6.51 3.17 -5.82
N ALA A 8 -6.92 2.78 -4.61
CA ALA A 8 -7.65 3.67 -3.72
C ALA A 8 -6.69 4.61 -2.96
N ALA A 9 -6.86 5.91 -3.17
CA ALA A 9 -6.28 6.91 -2.29
C ALA A 9 -7.03 6.94 -0.95
N PHE A 10 -6.35 7.34 0.13
CA PHE A 10 -6.98 7.59 1.42
C PHE A 10 -6.97 9.09 1.74
N MET A 11 -7.98 9.53 2.49
CA MET A 11 -8.05 10.88 3.03
C MET A 11 -8.67 10.82 4.41
N ALA A 12 -8.05 11.49 5.38
CA ALA A 12 -8.53 11.63 6.74
C ALA A 12 -8.40 13.10 7.18
N CYS A 13 -9.26 13.54 8.07
CA CYS A 13 -9.24 14.89 8.63
C CYS A 13 -9.62 14.85 10.11
N HIS A 14 -9.36 15.96 10.82
CA HIS A 14 -9.96 16.18 12.13
C HIS A 14 -11.50 16.27 12.03
N ASP A 15 -12.20 15.90 13.10
CA ASP A 15 -13.67 15.83 13.11
C ASP A 15 -14.34 17.17 12.73
N GLU A 16 -13.73 18.30 13.10
CA GLU A 16 -14.21 19.64 12.74
C GLU A 16 -14.33 19.87 11.22
N TYR A 17 -13.50 19.21 10.42
CA TYR A 17 -13.50 19.33 8.95
C TYR A 17 -14.38 18.30 8.26
N LYS A 18 -15.08 17.41 8.97
CA LYS A 18 -15.88 16.33 8.35
C LYS A 18 -16.95 16.83 7.37
N ARG A 19 -17.45 18.06 7.57
CA ARG A 19 -18.42 18.71 6.68
C ARG A 19 -17.81 19.21 5.37
N LEU A 20 -16.50 19.33 5.29
CA LEU A 20 -15.74 19.76 4.11
C LEU A 20 -15.11 18.59 3.34
N MET A 21 -15.16 17.37 3.89
CA MET A 21 -14.56 16.20 3.25
C MET A 21 -15.12 15.97 1.84
N PRO A 22 -14.26 15.69 0.84
CA PRO A 22 -14.69 15.29 -0.48
C PRO A 22 -15.16 13.83 -0.49
N GLY A 23 -16.06 13.50 -1.42
CA GLY A 23 -16.51 12.13 -1.65
C GLY A 23 -17.37 11.52 -0.54
N ARG A 24 -17.51 10.20 -0.63
CA ARG A 24 -18.45 9.39 0.16
C ARG A 24 -17.86 9.04 1.53
N ILE A 25 -18.71 9.01 2.54
CA ILE A 25 -18.37 8.58 3.90
C ILE A 25 -19.45 7.60 4.36
N ILE A 26 -19.04 6.44 4.88
CA ILE A 26 -19.95 5.47 5.50
C ILE A 26 -20.13 5.84 6.97
N GLY A 27 -21.38 5.88 7.43
CA GLY A 27 -21.74 6.12 8.82
C GLY A 27 -22.63 5.01 9.36
N VAL A 28 -22.53 4.79 10.67
CA VAL A 28 -23.43 3.90 11.43
C VAL A 28 -24.72 4.65 11.73
N SER A 29 -25.86 3.97 11.56
CA SER A 29 -27.20 4.45 11.87
C SER A 29 -28.03 3.30 12.45
N ILE A 30 -29.34 3.48 12.57
CA ILE A 30 -30.28 2.46 13.03
C ILE A 30 -31.34 2.22 11.96
N ASP A 31 -31.79 0.98 11.80
CA ASP A 31 -32.89 0.62 10.91
C ASP A 31 -34.27 0.82 11.58
N ALA A 32 -35.34 0.41 10.88
CA ALA A 32 -36.71 0.53 11.39
C ALA A 32 -37.01 -0.37 12.61
N ASN A 33 -36.19 -1.41 12.84
CA ASN A 33 -36.30 -2.32 13.97
C ASN A 33 -35.38 -1.90 15.14
N GLY A 34 -34.60 -0.83 14.99
CA GLY A 34 -33.64 -0.35 15.97
C GLY A 34 -32.28 -1.04 15.92
N GLU A 35 -32.02 -1.86 14.88
CA GLU A 35 -30.75 -2.56 14.72
C GLU A 35 -29.69 -1.66 14.06
N PRO A 36 -28.40 -1.77 14.44
CA PRO A 36 -27.33 -1.02 13.79
C PRO A 36 -27.21 -1.32 12.29
N ALA A 37 -27.20 -0.28 11.46
CA ALA A 37 -27.09 -0.38 10.01
C ALA A 37 -26.08 0.63 9.43
N LEU A 38 -25.52 0.31 8.26
CA LEU A 38 -24.56 1.18 7.57
C LEU A 38 -25.25 1.94 6.43
N ARG A 39 -24.91 3.22 6.27
CA ARG A 39 -25.36 4.04 5.13
C ARG A 39 -24.33 5.08 4.72
N MET A 40 -24.50 5.64 3.52
CA MET A 40 -23.80 6.88 3.16
C MET A 40 -24.27 8.04 4.05
N ALA A 41 -23.31 8.74 4.64
CA ALA A 41 -23.52 9.82 5.60
C ALA A 41 -23.13 11.19 5.03
N MET A 42 -23.82 12.24 5.49
CA MET A 42 -23.55 13.63 5.11
C MET A 42 -23.54 13.84 3.58
N GLN A 43 -24.46 13.20 2.85
CA GLN A 43 -24.49 13.23 1.38
C GLN A 43 -24.73 14.63 0.79
N THR A 44 -25.24 15.58 1.58
CA THR A 44 -25.41 16.98 1.16
C THR A 44 -24.11 17.67 0.75
N ARG A 45 -22.94 17.09 1.04
CA ARG A 45 -21.63 17.56 0.56
C ARG A 45 -21.38 17.23 -0.92
N GLU A 46 -22.04 16.21 -1.45
CA GLU A 46 -21.71 15.59 -2.73
C GLU A 46 -22.41 16.26 -3.91
N GLN A 47 -21.83 16.08 -5.11
CA GLN A 47 -22.27 16.73 -6.36
C GLN A 47 -23.73 16.46 -6.74
N HIS A 48 -24.27 15.28 -6.41
CA HIS A 48 -25.65 14.91 -6.76
C HIS A 48 -26.71 15.70 -5.97
N ILE A 49 -26.33 16.34 -4.85
CA ILE A 49 -27.19 17.26 -4.09
C ILE A 49 -26.77 18.71 -4.30
N ARG A 50 -25.48 19.03 -4.10
CA ARG A 50 -25.00 20.42 -4.06
C ARG A 50 -24.46 20.97 -5.37
N ARG A 51 -24.30 20.15 -6.41
CA ARG A 51 -23.83 20.56 -7.74
C ARG A 51 -22.53 21.37 -7.66
N ASP A 52 -22.53 22.61 -8.14
CA ASP A 52 -21.42 23.56 -8.12
C ASP A 52 -20.94 23.93 -6.70
N LYS A 53 -21.80 23.76 -5.68
CA LYS A 53 -21.49 24.04 -4.28
C LYS A 53 -21.02 22.80 -3.50
N ALA A 54 -20.80 21.68 -4.19
CA ALA A 54 -20.30 20.46 -3.57
C ALA A 54 -18.84 20.62 -3.12
N THR A 55 -18.39 19.78 -2.18
CA THR A 55 -17.00 19.82 -1.69
C THR A 55 -16.00 19.28 -2.72
N SER A 56 -16.48 18.55 -3.73
CA SER A 56 -15.71 18.06 -4.87
C SER A 56 -16.66 17.63 -5.99
N ASN A 57 -16.15 17.57 -7.22
CA ASN A 57 -16.85 17.02 -8.38
C ASN A 57 -16.81 15.47 -8.44
N ILE A 58 -16.11 14.79 -7.50
CA ILE A 58 -15.99 13.34 -7.50
C ILE A 58 -17.35 12.63 -7.39
N CYS A 59 -17.54 11.56 -8.17
CA CYS A 59 -18.75 10.73 -8.15
C CYS A 59 -18.42 9.23 -8.08
N THR A 60 -17.84 8.69 -9.15
CA THR A 60 -17.17 7.39 -9.14
C THR A 60 -15.81 7.55 -8.47
N ALA A 61 -15.56 6.72 -7.46
CA ALA A 61 -14.29 6.69 -6.74
C ALA A 61 -13.65 5.30 -6.94
N GLN A 62 -12.89 4.81 -5.95
CA GLN A 62 -12.17 3.54 -6.03
C GLN A 62 -12.67 2.55 -4.97
N ALA A 63 -14.00 2.34 -4.91
CA ALA A 63 -14.64 1.56 -3.85
C ALA A 63 -14.16 0.10 -3.78
N LEU A 64 -14.06 -0.59 -4.92
CA LEU A 64 -13.57 -1.97 -4.97
C LEU A 64 -12.13 -2.07 -4.44
N LEU A 65 -11.25 -1.16 -4.84
CA LEU A 65 -9.85 -1.15 -4.43
C LEU A 65 -9.70 -0.77 -2.95
N ALA A 66 -10.56 0.11 -2.44
CA ALA A 66 -10.62 0.42 -1.01
C ALA A 66 -11.07 -0.79 -0.19
N ASN A 67 -12.03 -1.58 -0.69
CA ASN A 67 -12.43 -2.84 -0.07
C ASN A 67 -11.27 -3.85 -0.07
N ILE A 68 -10.52 -4.00 -1.17
CA ILE A 68 -9.34 -4.88 -1.22
C ILE A 68 -8.31 -4.44 -0.18
N SER A 69 -7.99 -3.14 -0.08
CA SER A 69 -7.06 -2.64 0.93
C SER A 69 -7.56 -2.85 2.37
N ALA A 70 -8.86 -2.68 2.61
CA ALA A 70 -9.46 -2.95 3.91
C ALA A 70 -9.37 -4.45 4.27
N LEU A 71 -9.65 -5.33 3.32
CA LEU A 71 -9.57 -6.78 3.48
C LEU A 71 -8.14 -7.27 3.70
N TYR A 72 -7.16 -6.66 3.02
CA TYR A 72 -5.74 -6.89 3.29
C TYR A 72 -5.41 -6.54 4.76
N GLY A 73 -5.92 -5.40 5.25
CA GLY A 73 -5.79 -5.03 6.66
C GLY A 73 -6.49 -6.02 7.61
N VAL A 74 -7.68 -6.49 7.28
CA VAL A 74 -8.41 -7.51 8.06
C VAL A 74 -7.64 -8.84 8.11
N TYR A 75 -7.06 -9.26 6.99
CA TYR A 75 -6.34 -10.52 6.88
C TYR A 75 -5.05 -10.52 7.70
N HIS A 76 -4.24 -9.47 7.57
CA HIS A 76 -2.95 -9.39 8.25
C HIS A 76 -3.06 -8.93 9.70
N GLY A 77 -4.05 -8.09 10.01
CA GLY A 77 -4.18 -7.44 11.31
C GLY A 77 -2.99 -6.53 11.66
N PRO A 78 -2.98 -5.92 12.85
CA PRO A 78 -1.88 -5.04 13.25
C PRO A 78 -0.53 -5.76 13.30
N LYS A 79 -0.51 -7.02 13.75
CA LYS A 79 0.72 -7.82 13.87
C LYS A 79 1.34 -8.13 12.51
N GLY A 80 0.57 -8.69 11.57
CA GLY A 80 1.09 -9.04 10.24
C GLY A 80 1.55 -7.82 9.45
N LEU A 81 0.83 -6.69 9.55
CA LEU A 81 1.26 -5.43 8.93
C LEU A 81 2.56 -4.89 9.54
N THR A 82 2.74 -5.06 10.86
CA THR A 82 3.99 -4.69 11.53
C THR A 82 5.14 -5.57 11.05
N GLU A 83 4.95 -6.89 10.97
CA GLU A 83 5.96 -7.82 10.47
C GLU A 83 6.36 -7.53 9.00
N ILE A 84 5.39 -7.19 8.14
CA ILE A 84 5.67 -6.77 6.77
C ILE A 84 6.49 -5.48 6.76
N ALA A 85 6.07 -4.47 7.53
CA ALA A 85 6.76 -3.18 7.60
C ALA A 85 8.19 -3.31 8.15
N ASP A 86 8.37 -4.09 9.23
CA ASP A 86 9.67 -4.35 9.84
C ASP A 86 10.60 -5.10 8.89
N ARG A 87 10.07 -6.08 8.13
CA ARG A 87 10.84 -6.80 7.10
C ARG A 87 11.32 -5.83 6.03
N VAL A 88 10.43 -5.03 5.45
CA VAL A 88 10.78 -4.05 4.40
C VAL A 88 11.79 -3.03 4.91
N HIS A 89 11.58 -2.49 6.12
CA HIS A 89 12.51 -1.57 6.76
C HIS A 89 13.88 -2.19 7.05
N GLY A 90 13.91 -3.46 7.48
CA GLY A 90 15.12 -4.22 7.71
C GLY A 90 15.93 -4.45 6.43
N LEU A 91 15.26 -4.72 5.30
CA LEU A 91 15.89 -4.84 3.99
C LEU A 91 16.53 -3.51 3.56
N ALA A 92 15.81 -2.40 3.69
CA ALA A 92 16.35 -1.07 3.41
C ALA A 92 17.56 -0.73 4.29
N SER A 93 17.49 -1.04 5.58
CA SER A 93 18.59 -0.85 6.53
C SER A 93 19.80 -1.72 6.20
N THR A 94 19.56 -2.96 5.74
CA THR A 94 20.61 -3.88 5.28
C THR A 94 21.28 -3.37 4.00
N LEU A 95 20.51 -2.84 3.05
CA LEU A 95 21.06 -2.18 1.86
C LEU A 95 21.96 -1.02 2.26
N ALA A 96 21.51 -0.15 3.15
CA ALA A 96 22.29 0.98 3.63
C ALA A 96 23.62 0.55 4.29
N ALA A 97 23.59 -0.50 5.11
CA ALA A 97 24.80 -1.06 5.73
C ALA A 97 25.77 -1.63 4.68
N GLY A 98 25.25 -2.41 3.71
CA GLY A 98 26.06 -2.98 2.63
C GLY A 98 26.65 -1.91 1.71
N ALA A 99 25.88 -0.88 1.35
CA ALA A 99 26.37 0.24 0.54
C ALA A 99 27.52 1.00 1.23
N LYS A 100 27.42 1.23 2.56
CA LYS A 100 28.53 1.80 3.34
C LYS A 100 29.77 0.88 3.32
N LYS A 101 29.58 -0.43 3.39
CA LYS A 101 30.68 -1.42 3.33
C LYS A 101 31.34 -1.48 1.95
N LEU A 102 30.62 -1.12 0.88
CA LEU A 102 31.18 -0.89 -0.46
C LEU A 102 31.91 0.46 -0.60
N GLY A 103 31.96 1.29 0.44
CA GLY A 103 32.56 2.62 0.40
C GLY A 103 31.66 3.68 -0.25
N LEU A 104 30.38 3.39 -0.48
CA LEU A 104 29.42 4.35 -1.01
C LEU A 104 28.84 5.21 0.11
N GLN A 105 28.49 6.45 -0.24
CA GLN A 105 27.77 7.32 0.69
C GLN A 105 26.28 7.02 0.62
N VAL A 106 25.65 6.90 1.79
CA VAL A 106 24.21 6.67 1.91
C VAL A 106 23.57 7.94 2.45
N GLY A 107 22.40 8.29 1.91
CA GLY A 107 21.61 9.43 2.35
C GLY A 107 21.32 9.39 3.85
N ALA A 108 21.10 10.58 4.43
CA ALA A 108 20.88 10.71 5.86
C ALA A 108 19.61 9.94 6.30
N ALA A 109 19.71 9.25 7.44
CA ALA A 109 18.55 8.75 8.17
C ALA A 109 17.72 9.94 8.70
N PRO A 110 16.41 9.75 8.94
CA PRO A 110 15.65 8.50 8.87
C PRO A 110 15.12 8.18 7.47
N PHE A 111 14.94 6.90 7.18
CA PHE A 111 14.19 6.40 6.04
C PHE A 111 13.38 5.16 6.46
N PHE A 112 12.33 4.83 5.71
CA PHE A 112 11.54 3.61 5.92
C PHE A 112 12.01 2.50 4.98
N ASP A 113 11.57 2.54 3.72
CA ASP A 113 11.82 1.54 2.68
C ASP A 113 12.72 2.04 1.54
N THR A 114 13.05 3.33 1.54
CA THR A 114 13.66 4.00 0.39
C THR A 114 15.00 4.59 0.78
N VAL A 115 16.07 4.15 0.12
CA VAL A 115 17.44 4.56 0.39
C VAL A 115 18.00 5.30 -0.82
N ALA A 116 18.55 6.49 -0.59
CA ALA A 116 19.35 7.20 -1.59
C ALA A 116 20.84 6.84 -1.41
N ILE A 117 21.53 6.50 -2.49
CA ILE A 117 22.94 6.10 -2.48
C ILE A 117 23.69 6.97 -3.50
N THR A 118 24.73 7.64 -3.03
CA THR A 118 25.66 8.38 -3.89
C THR A 118 26.66 7.41 -4.50
N VAL A 119 26.72 7.41 -5.82
CA VAL A 119 27.56 6.56 -6.66
C VAL A 119 28.41 7.42 -7.60
N PRO A 120 29.53 6.91 -8.14
CA PRO A 120 30.36 7.67 -9.07
C PRO A 120 29.63 8.10 -10.35
N SER A 121 28.68 7.29 -10.83
CA SER A 121 27.84 7.58 -11.99
C SER A 121 26.52 6.82 -11.88
N ALA A 122 25.42 7.55 -11.73
CA ALA A 122 24.09 6.96 -11.64
C ALA A 122 23.68 6.26 -12.94
N ASP A 123 24.06 6.81 -14.10
CA ASP A 123 23.76 6.20 -15.40
C ASP A 123 24.41 4.82 -15.58
N LYS A 124 25.66 4.65 -15.12
CA LYS A 124 26.32 3.34 -15.15
C LYS A 124 25.59 2.34 -14.27
N VAL A 125 25.20 2.73 -13.06
CA VAL A 125 24.49 1.86 -12.12
C VAL A 125 23.11 1.47 -12.67
N VAL A 126 22.36 2.41 -13.24
CA VAL A 126 21.07 2.15 -13.88
C VAL A 126 21.23 1.24 -15.10
N ALA A 127 22.23 1.47 -15.94
CA ALA A 127 22.51 0.61 -17.10
C ALA A 127 22.85 -0.83 -16.67
N THR A 128 23.66 -1.02 -15.64
CA THR A 128 23.95 -2.33 -15.06
C THR A 128 22.69 -2.97 -14.48
N ALA A 129 21.87 -2.21 -13.74
CA ALA A 129 20.62 -2.71 -13.19
C ALA A 129 19.67 -3.22 -14.28
N LEU A 130 19.57 -2.49 -15.41
CA LEU A 130 18.74 -2.88 -16.55
C LEU A 130 19.20 -4.20 -17.19
N GLN A 131 20.51 -4.49 -17.23
CA GLN A 131 21.01 -5.80 -17.70
C GLN A 131 20.52 -6.96 -16.82
N HIS A 132 20.24 -6.69 -15.55
CA HIS A 132 19.66 -7.63 -14.60
C HIS A 132 18.13 -7.53 -14.48
N LYS A 133 17.46 -6.78 -15.38
CA LYS A 133 16.00 -6.53 -15.36
C LYS A 133 15.51 -5.84 -14.08
N VAL A 134 16.35 -4.99 -13.48
CA VAL A 134 16.03 -4.19 -12.30
C VAL A 134 15.90 -2.72 -12.70
N ASN A 135 14.81 -2.08 -12.28
CA ASN A 135 14.61 -0.64 -12.48
C ASN A 135 14.97 0.10 -11.20
N LEU A 136 15.88 1.08 -11.31
CA LEU A 136 16.25 1.98 -10.22
C LEU A 136 15.84 3.41 -10.55
N ARG A 137 15.55 4.22 -9.53
CA ARG A 137 15.24 5.63 -9.73
C ARG A 137 16.54 6.44 -9.74
N LYS A 138 16.92 6.97 -10.90
CA LYS A 138 17.95 8.03 -10.98
C LYS A 138 17.37 9.33 -10.41
N LEU A 139 17.97 9.87 -9.34
CA LEU A 139 17.58 11.17 -8.79
C LEU A 139 18.34 12.31 -9.47
N ASP A 140 19.63 12.09 -9.71
CA ASP A 140 20.55 13.00 -10.38
C ASP A 140 21.72 12.18 -10.95
N ASP A 141 22.77 12.83 -11.45
CA ASP A 141 23.91 12.16 -12.10
C ASP A 141 24.77 11.28 -11.18
N LYS A 142 24.65 11.47 -9.86
CA LYS A 142 25.45 10.76 -8.85
C LYS A 142 24.59 10.04 -7.82
N THR A 143 23.28 10.16 -7.84
CA THR A 143 22.41 9.56 -6.82
C THR A 143 21.39 8.62 -7.43
N VAL A 144 21.38 7.39 -6.95
CA VAL A 144 20.31 6.42 -7.21
C VAL A 144 19.47 6.21 -5.96
N SER A 145 18.16 6.10 -6.14
CA SER A 145 17.20 5.79 -5.08
C SER A 145 16.62 4.41 -5.32
N ILE A 146 16.58 3.62 -4.25
CA ILE A 146 16.14 2.23 -4.25
C ILE A 146 15.04 2.12 -3.18
N SER A 147 13.84 1.73 -3.61
CA SER A 147 12.68 1.51 -2.74
C SER A 147 12.41 0.02 -2.64
N PHE A 148 12.23 -0.46 -1.42
CA PHE A 148 11.91 -1.85 -1.10
C PHE A 148 10.41 -2.03 -0.91
N ASP A 149 9.94 -3.24 -1.17
CA ASP A 149 8.54 -3.60 -0.97
C ASP A 149 8.39 -5.01 -0.39
N GLU A 150 7.14 -5.40 -0.14
CA GLU A 150 6.80 -6.68 0.48
C GLU A 150 7.39 -7.90 -0.26
N THR A 151 7.58 -7.81 -1.58
CA THR A 151 8.01 -8.92 -2.44
C THR A 151 9.53 -9.14 -2.41
N THR A 152 10.27 -8.17 -1.89
CA THR A 152 11.73 -8.19 -1.93
C THR A 152 12.32 -9.25 -0.99
N LYS A 153 13.34 -9.97 -1.48
CA LYS A 153 14.03 -11.06 -0.77
C LYS A 153 15.51 -10.70 -0.57
N LEU A 154 16.18 -11.45 0.32
CA LEU A 154 17.63 -11.28 0.55
C LEU A 154 18.48 -11.48 -0.72
N ALA A 155 18.06 -12.40 -1.61
CA ALA A 155 18.73 -12.60 -2.89
C ALA A 155 18.68 -11.38 -3.80
N ASP A 156 17.61 -10.57 -3.72
CA ASP A 156 17.51 -9.33 -4.48
C ASP A 156 18.49 -8.28 -3.93
N LEU A 157 18.74 -8.28 -2.61
CA LEU A 157 19.76 -7.42 -2.01
C LEU A 157 21.17 -7.83 -2.44
N ASP A 158 21.47 -9.12 -2.52
CA ASP A 158 22.75 -9.62 -3.03
C ASP A 158 22.99 -9.15 -4.48
N LEU A 159 21.94 -9.21 -5.31
CA LEU A 159 21.97 -8.65 -6.67
C LEU A 159 22.19 -7.13 -6.67
N LEU A 160 21.51 -6.39 -5.81
CA LEU A 160 21.70 -4.94 -5.67
C LEU A 160 23.12 -4.59 -5.22
N PHE A 161 23.72 -5.36 -4.33
CA PHE A 161 25.12 -5.16 -3.94
C PHE A 161 26.08 -5.40 -5.11
N ALA A 162 25.84 -6.44 -5.92
CA ALA A 162 26.63 -6.67 -7.12
C ALA A 162 26.48 -5.50 -8.11
N ILE A 163 25.26 -5.01 -8.36
CA ILE A 163 24.98 -3.86 -9.23
C ILE A 163 25.72 -2.60 -8.74
N LEU A 164 25.64 -2.30 -7.43
CA LEU A 164 26.32 -1.16 -6.82
C LEU A 164 27.85 -1.29 -6.85
N ASN A 165 28.36 -2.52 -6.89
CA ASN A 165 29.77 -2.85 -7.02
C ASN A 165 30.21 -3.11 -8.47
N GLY A 166 29.56 -2.46 -9.45
CA GLY A 166 29.95 -2.53 -10.86
C GLY A 166 29.70 -3.89 -11.54
N GLY A 167 28.74 -4.66 -11.03
CA GLY A 167 28.37 -5.98 -11.55
C GLY A 167 29.11 -7.16 -10.90
N GLN A 168 29.95 -6.92 -9.90
CA GLN A 168 30.72 -7.96 -9.21
C GLN A 168 30.19 -8.22 -7.80
N ALA A 169 29.98 -9.48 -7.46
CA ALA A 169 29.57 -9.85 -6.10
C ALA A 169 30.63 -9.41 -5.07
N PRO A 170 30.25 -8.69 -4.01
CA PRO A 170 31.20 -8.34 -2.96
C PRO A 170 31.53 -9.54 -2.06
N GLY A 171 32.55 -9.39 -1.20
CA GLY A 171 32.96 -10.41 -0.23
C GLY A 171 32.01 -10.60 0.97
N PHE A 172 30.73 -10.25 0.83
CA PHE A 172 29.70 -10.40 1.87
C PHE A 172 28.33 -10.61 1.23
N THR A 173 27.37 -11.12 2.01
CA THR A 173 25.98 -11.33 1.58
C THR A 173 25.01 -10.53 2.45
N ALA A 174 23.80 -10.30 1.93
CA ALA A 174 22.69 -9.70 2.66
C ALA A 174 22.38 -10.49 3.94
N ALA A 175 22.38 -11.82 3.87
CA ALA A 175 22.17 -12.68 5.03
C ALA A 175 23.22 -12.49 6.14
N SER A 176 24.47 -12.23 5.76
CA SER A 176 25.55 -11.96 6.73
C SER A 176 25.46 -10.57 7.37
N LEU A 177 24.85 -9.60 6.68
CA LEU A 177 24.74 -8.21 7.15
C LEU A 177 23.45 -7.93 7.91
N ALA A 178 22.35 -8.58 7.55
CA ALA A 178 21.03 -8.30 8.11
C ALA A 178 20.98 -8.34 9.65
N PRO A 179 21.61 -9.32 10.35
CA PRO A 179 21.61 -9.34 11.81
C PRO A 179 22.35 -8.16 12.47
N ALA A 180 23.30 -7.55 11.77
CA ALA A 180 24.14 -6.45 12.27
C ALA A 180 23.68 -5.07 11.76
N ALA A 181 22.70 -5.02 10.86
CA ALA A 181 22.19 -3.77 10.30
C ALA A 181 21.34 -3.04 11.34
N ALA A 182 21.84 -1.89 11.80
CA ALA A 182 21.05 -1.03 12.68
C ALA A 182 19.84 -0.46 11.93
N PRO A 183 18.62 -0.52 12.51
CA PRO A 183 17.44 0.05 11.87
C PRO A 183 17.57 1.57 11.74
N ALA A 184 17.18 2.13 10.59
CA ALA A 184 17.25 3.57 10.39
C ALA A 184 16.26 4.35 11.25
N ILE A 185 15.20 3.71 11.74
CA ILE A 185 14.30 4.22 12.77
C ILE A 185 14.46 3.33 14.02
N ALA A 186 15.27 3.77 14.97
CA ALA A 186 15.57 2.99 16.17
C ALA A 186 14.35 2.90 17.11
N PRO A 187 14.18 1.76 17.83
CA PRO A 187 13.25 1.67 18.94
C PRO A 187 13.49 2.79 19.96
N GLY A 188 12.42 3.48 20.39
CA GLY A 188 12.51 4.62 21.31
C GLY A 188 12.90 5.95 20.67
N SER A 189 13.19 5.99 19.36
CA SER A 189 13.32 7.27 18.65
C SER A 189 11.97 8.02 18.63
N PRO A 190 11.98 9.37 18.50
CA PRO A 190 10.74 10.15 18.40
C PRO A 190 9.84 9.77 17.22
N LEU A 191 10.37 9.04 16.24
CA LEU A 191 9.66 8.59 15.04
C LEU A 191 9.14 7.16 15.16
N ALA A 192 9.57 6.41 16.18
CA ALA A 192 9.06 5.07 16.44
C ALA A 192 7.61 5.15 16.93
N ARG A 193 6.69 4.48 16.23
CA ARG A 193 5.28 4.44 16.61
C ARG A 193 5.10 3.70 17.93
N THR A 194 4.44 4.33 18.89
CA THR A 194 4.07 3.72 20.19
C THR A 194 2.56 3.50 20.34
N SER A 195 1.74 4.11 19.48
CA SER A 195 0.29 3.99 19.53
C SER A 195 -0.21 2.69 18.91
N SER A 196 -1.21 2.08 19.54
CA SER A 196 -1.93 0.94 18.98
C SER A 196 -2.76 1.34 17.76
N PHE A 197 -3.05 0.37 16.89
CA PHE A 197 -3.92 0.55 15.72
C PHE A 197 -4.65 -0.74 15.40
N MET A 198 -5.74 -0.63 14.63
CA MET A 198 -6.56 -1.78 14.22
C MET A 198 -7.02 -2.63 15.42
N THR A 199 -7.41 -1.95 16.50
CA THR A 199 -7.86 -2.56 17.76
C THR A 199 -9.28 -3.13 17.69
N GLN A 200 -10.03 -2.78 16.63
CA GLN A 200 -11.39 -3.28 16.44
C GLN A 200 -11.39 -4.80 16.18
N PRO A 201 -12.41 -5.54 16.65
CA PRO A 201 -12.46 -7.00 16.51
C PRO A 201 -12.30 -7.51 15.08
N ILE A 202 -12.78 -6.73 14.10
CA ILE A 202 -12.71 -7.09 12.68
C ILE A 202 -11.27 -7.38 12.21
N PHE A 203 -10.29 -6.63 12.70
CA PHE A 203 -8.88 -6.80 12.33
C PHE A 203 -8.15 -7.89 13.12
N ASN A 204 -8.86 -8.61 13.98
CA ASN A 204 -8.30 -9.61 14.89
C ASN A 204 -9.03 -10.97 14.80
N SER A 205 -9.92 -11.15 13.81
CA SER A 205 -10.85 -12.29 13.74
C SER A 205 -10.69 -13.19 12.50
N TYR A 206 -10.09 -12.72 11.41
CA TYR A 206 -10.12 -13.43 10.10
C TYR A 206 -8.70 -13.62 9.52
N HIS A 207 -7.83 -14.32 10.25
CA HIS A 207 -6.42 -14.50 9.88
C HIS A 207 -6.10 -15.82 9.17
N CYS A 208 -7.04 -16.75 9.11
CA CYS A 208 -6.90 -17.94 8.28
C CYS A 208 -7.71 -17.79 6.99
N GLU A 209 -7.24 -18.43 5.93
CA GLU A 209 -7.86 -18.36 4.59
C GLU A 209 -9.34 -18.77 4.64
N HIS A 210 -9.66 -19.81 5.40
CA HIS A 210 -11.03 -20.33 5.51
C HIS A 210 -11.99 -19.34 6.18
N ASP A 211 -11.56 -18.66 7.23
CA ASP A 211 -12.36 -17.66 7.92
C ASP A 211 -12.52 -16.39 7.08
N MET A 212 -11.46 -15.97 6.38
CA MET A 212 -11.52 -14.87 5.43
C MET A 212 -12.50 -15.19 4.28
N LEU A 213 -12.43 -16.40 3.71
CA LEU A 213 -13.34 -16.84 2.65
C LEU A 213 -14.81 -16.77 3.12
N ARG A 214 -15.11 -17.27 4.32
CA ARG A 214 -16.44 -17.19 4.92
C ARG A 214 -16.87 -15.74 5.14
N TYR A 215 -15.95 -14.88 5.59
CA TYR A 215 -16.23 -13.48 5.81
C TYR A 215 -16.58 -12.76 4.50
N LEU A 216 -15.76 -12.94 3.46
CA LEU A 216 -16.01 -12.40 2.11
C LEU A 216 -17.37 -12.87 1.59
N LYS A 217 -17.66 -14.17 1.67
CA LYS A 217 -18.93 -14.73 1.19
C LYS A 217 -20.13 -14.18 1.95
N ARG A 218 -19.99 -13.96 3.26
CA ARG A 218 -21.04 -13.35 4.08
C ARG A 218 -21.32 -11.91 3.68
N LEU A 219 -20.30 -11.12 3.33
CA LEU A 219 -20.48 -9.75 2.84
C LEU A 219 -21.09 -9.74 1.44
N GLU A 220 -20.55 -10.56 0.53
CA GLU A 220 -21.07 -10.71 -0.84
C GLU A 220 -22.56 -11.04 -0.86
N ASN A 221 -23.01 -11.98 -0.02
CA ASN A 221 -24.40 -12.41 0.04
C ASN A 221 -25.37 -11.34 0.60
N ARG A 222 -24.87 -10.23 1.15
CA ARG A 222 -25.72 -9.11 1.62
C ARG A 222 -25.99 -8.08 0.53
N ASP A 223 -25.26 -8.15 -0.58
CA ASP A 223 -25.30 -7.14 -1.63
C ASP A 223 -25.98 -7.70 -2.90
N LEU A 224 -27.06 -7.05 -3.33
CA LEU A 224 -27.66 -7.34 -4.63
C LEU A 224 -26.71 -6.91 -5.75
N SER A 225 -26.42 -7.82 -6.67
CA SER A 225 -25.51 -7.61 -7.79
C SER A 225 -26.10 -8.09 -9.12
N LEU A 226 -25.42 -7.80 -10.24
CA LEU A 226 -25.81 -8.27 -11.57
C LEU A 226 -25.80 -9.80 -11.73
N ALA A 227 -25.23 -10.54 -10.77
CA ALA A 227 -25.34 -12.00 -10.74
C ALA A 227 -26.74 -12.49 -10.34
N HIS A 228 -27.59 -11.61 -9.80
CA HIS A 228 -28.91 -11.97 -9.29
C HIS A 228 -30.03 -11.50 -10.21
N SER A 229 -30.03 -10.22 -10.59
CA SER A 229 -31.10 -9.60 -11.35
C SER A 229 -30.65 -8.32 -12.06
N MET A 230 -31.53 -7.77 -12.90
CA MET A 230 -31.34 -6.46 -13.50
C MET A 230 -31.31 -5.37 -12.41
N ILE A 231 -30.35 -4.45 -12.50
CA ILE A 231 -30.26 -3.25 -11.64
C ILE A 231 -30.51 -2.01 -12.52
N PRO A 232 -31.77 -1.55 -12.67
CA PRO A 232 -32.17 -0.53 -13.65
C PRO A 232 -31.89 0.91 -13.15
N LEU A 233 -30.63 1.20 -12.80
CA LEU A 233 -30.23 2.54 -12.37
C LEU A 233 -30.00 3.46 -13.59
N GLY A 234 -30.88 4.45 -13.73
CA GLY A 234 -30.74 5.49 -14.76
C GLY A 234 -29.39 6.19 -14.68
N SER A 235 -28.78 6.48 -15.83
CA SER A 235 -27.45 7.12 -15.96
C SER A 235 -26.25 6.26 -15.49
N CYS A 236 -26.43 5.00 -15.10
CA CYS A 236 -25.33 4.11 -14.69
C CYS A 236 -24.90 3.09 -15.76
N THR A 237 -25.77 2.73 -16.71
CA THR A 237 -25.49 1.73 -17.76
C THR A 237 -25.00 0.38 -17.18
N MET A 238 -25.80 -0.22 -16.31
CA MET A 238 -25.50 -1.51 -15.67
C MET A 238 -25.64 -2.68 -16.68
N LYS A 239 -24.67 -2.81 -17.57
CA LYS A 239 -24.59 -3.85 -18.63
C LYS A 239 -23.71 -5.02 -18.20
N LEU A 240 -23.59 -6.02 -19.09
CA LEU A 240 -22.68 -7.15 -18.90
C LEU A 240 -21.23 -6.67 -18.72
N ASN A 241 -20.57 -7.22 -17.70
CA ASN A 241 -19.12 -7.21 -17.55
C ASN A 241 -18.63 -8.63 -17.87
N ALA A 242 -18.21 -8.87 -19.12
CA ALA A 242 -17.99 -10.24 -19.57
C ALA A 242 -16.72 -10.84 -18.94
N THR A 243 -16.73 -12.13 -18.60
CA THR A 243 -15.55 -12.81 -18.03
C THR A 243 -14.31 -12.65 -18.91
N SER A 244 -14.47 -12.75 -20.24
CA SER A 244 -13.38 -12.55 -21.21
C SER A 244 -12.75 -11.16 -21.14
N GLU A 245 -13.52 -10.13 -20.78
CA GLU A 245 -13.03 -8.75 -20.61
C GLU A 245 -12.33 -8.55 -19.26
N MET A 246 -12.71 -9.35 -18.25
CA MET A 246 -12.20 -9.22 -16.88
C MET A 246 -10.92 -10.03 -16.62
N ILE A 247 -10.69 -11.14 -17.35
CA ILE A 247 -9.50 -12.00 -17.18
C ILE A 247 -8.17 -11.23 -17.20
N PRO A 248 -7.92 -10.26 -18.11
CA PRO A 248 -6.62 -9.58 -18.18
C PRO A 248 -6.30 -8.68 -16.98
N ILE A 249 -7.28 -8.41 -16.11
CA ILE A 249 -7.15 -7.49 -14.96
C ILE A 249 -7.35 -8.17 -13.60
N THR A 250 -7.64 -9.47 -13.58
CA THR A 250 -7.71 -10.34 -12.39
C THR A 250 -6.42 -11.10 -12.20
#